data_AF-A0A2J6SUA3-F1
#
_entry.id   AF-A0A2J6SUA3-F1
#
_cell.length_a   1.000
_cell.length_b   1.000
_cell.length_c   1.000
_cell.angle_alpha   90.00
_cell.angle_beta   90.00
_cell.angle_gamma   90.00
#
_symmetry.space_group_name_H-M   'P 1'
#
loop_
_entity.id
_entity.type
_entity.pdbx_description
1 polymer ?
#
loop_
_entity_poly.entity_id
_entity_poly.type
_entity_poly.pdbx_seq_one_letter_code
_entity_poly.pdbx_strand_id
1 'polypeptide(L)'
;MVLQRDVQGRVYKFKSRSECLGLGMLTLDVTDVVRSHMVLVLGIVPGKLDYVKVMTITSTRKDQSEYVPISPTPKKGFAIQLRLRDYPGWYHGDAGLFFTTLRKNSYLKIDSSYEVPIQMLVEEPDCLGNPLMIWPKNRGGLGELRDHVQRRDLIRKKEKQREVEDGV
;
A
#
# COMPACT_ATOMS: atom_id res chain seq x y z
N MET A 1 12.22 -16.89 5.86
CA MET A 1 10.98 -17.12 5.09
C MET A 1 9.87 -16.29 5.69
N VAL A 2 9.44 -15.26 4.98
CA VAL A 2 8.32 -14.40 5.38
C VAL A 2 6.98 -15.06 5.08
N LEU A 3 6.07 -15.10 6.06
CA LEU A 3 4.71 -15.59 5.85
C LEU A 3 3.79 -14.46 5.41
N GLN A 4 2.85 -14.77 4.51
CA GLN A 4 1.90 -13.78 3.99
C GLN A 4 1.12 -13.07 5.10
N ARG A 5 0.69 -13.80 6.13
CA ARG A 5 -0.06 -13.25 7.28
C ARG A 5 0.73 -12.20 8.08
N ASP A 6 2.05 -12.24 7.99
CA ASP A 6 2.92 -11.36 8.77
C ASP A 6 3.12 -10.02 8.07
N VAL A 7 3.03 -9.96 6.74
CA VAL A 7 3.33 -8.74 5.96
C VAL A 7 2.13 -8.15 5.23
N GLN A 8 1.13 -8.96 4.90
CA GLN A 8 0.01 -8.51 4.08
C GLN A 8 -0.80 -7.41 4.79
N GLY A 9 -1.03 -6.31 4.08
CA GLY A 9 -1.82 -5.17 4.56
C GLY A 9 -1.04 -4.20 5.41
N ARG A 10 0.23 -4.47 5.73
CA ARG A 10 1.07 -3.53 6.48
C ARG A 10 1.66 -2.46 5.58
N VAL A 11 1.88 -1.30 6.18
CA VAL A 11 2.53 -0.14 5.56
C VAL A 11 3.99 -0.10 5.99
N TYR A 12 4.85 0.13 5.01
CA TYR A 12 6.30 0.19 5.18
C TYR A 12 6.85 1.47 4.56
N LYS A 13 8.09 1.79 4.90
CA LYS A 13 8.97 2.65 4.12
C LYS A 13 10.14 1.86 3.59
N PHE A 14 10.74 2.37 2.52
CA PHE A 14 12.04 1.88 2.08
C PHE A 14 13.13 2.36 3.04
N LYS A 15 14.07 1.46 3.33
CA LYS A 15 15.35 1.81 3.93
C LYS A 15 16.13 2.78 3.02
N SER A 16 16.95 3.60 3.64
CA SER A 16 17.85 4.51 2.93
C SER A 16 18.82 3.72 2.04
N ARG A 17 19.41 4.39 1.04
CA ARG A 17 20.41 3.75 0.16
C ARG A 17 21.57 3.17 0.98
N SER A 18 22.09 3.90 1.96
CA SER A 18 23.18 3.44 2.83
C SER A 18 22.81 2.18 3.61
N GLU A 19 21.60 2.10 4.17
CA GLU A 19 21.14 0.89 4.86
C GLU A 19 20.98 -0.29 3.90
N CYS A 20 20.48 -0.06 2.68
CA CYS A 20 20.41 -1.11 1.66
C CYS A 20 21.81 -1.60 1.23
N LEU A 21 22.77 -0.68 1.06
CA LEU A 21 24.16 -1.02 0.72
C LEU A 21 24.81 -1.88 1.81
N GLY A 22 24.58 -1.56 3.08
CA GLY A 22 25.05 -2.36 4.21
C GLY A 22 24.49 -3.79 4.25
N LEU A 23 23.37 -4.03 3.55
CA LEU A 23 22.75 -5.35 3.40
C LEU A 23 23.20 -6.09 2.12
N GLY A 24 24.15 -5.55 1.36
CA GLY A 24 24.61 -6.11 0.08
C GLY A 24 23.61 -5.96 -1.06
N MET A 25 22.59 -5.11 -0.90
CA MET A 25 21.52 -4.94 -1.87
C MET A 25 21.82 -3.76 -2.81
N LEU A 26 22.53 -4.05 -3.90
CA LEU A 26 23.09 -3.04 -4.80
C LEU A 26 22.14 -2.54 -5.89
N THR A 27 21.13 -3.32 -6.28
CA THR A 27 20.31 -3.03 -7.45
C THR A 27 18.84 -3.28 -7.18
N LEU A 28 18.06 -2.20 -7.16
CA LEU A 28 16.61 -2.28 -7.18
C LEU A 28 16.13 -1.58 -8.45
N ASP A 29 15.32 -2.27 -9.25
CA ASP A 29 14.64 -1.70 -10.42
C ASP A 29 13.41 -0.88 -9.99
N VAL A 30 13.59 -0.05 -8.96
CA VAL A 30 12.56 0.84 -8.43
C VAL A 30 13.15 2.21 -8.32
N THR A 31 12.47 3.17 -8.94
CA THR A 31 12.93 4.56 -9.04
C THR A 31 13.03 5.22 -7.67
N ASP A 32 13.92 6.20 -7.55
CA ASP A 32 14.09 6.96 -6.30
C ASP A 32 12.81 7.64 -5.84
N VAL A 33 11.96 8.04 -6.79
CA VAL A 33 10.64 8.62 -6.51
C VAL A 33 9.79 7.65 -5.70
N VAL A 34 9.71 6.39 -6.11
CA VAL A 34 8.94 5.36 -5.40
C VAL A 34 9.56 5.06 -4.04
N ARG A 35 10.90 5.05 -3.94
CA ARG A 35 11.62 4.85 -2.69
C ARG A 35 11.37 5.93 -1.64
N SER A 36 11.03 7.15 -2.06
CA SER A 36 10.73 8.27 -1.16
C SER A 36 9.34 8.18 -0.50
N HIS A 37 8.51 7.23 -0.93
CA HIS A 37 7.13 7.09 -0.49
C HIS A 37 6.95 5.92 0.49
N MET A 38 5.86 6.00 1.27
CA MET A 38 5.35 4.84 2.00
C MET A 38 4.76 3.84 1.01
N VAL A 39 4.73 2.57 1.37
CA VAL A 39 4.17 1.50 0.53
C VAL A 39 3.26 0.57 1.32
N LEU A 40 2.19 0.11 0.68
CA LEU A 40 1.32 -0.93 1.20
C LEU A 40 1.73 -2.28 0.62
N VAL A 41 1.95 -3.29 1.48
CA VAL A 41 2.21 -4.66 1.03
C VAL A 41 0.89 -5.38 0.71
N LEU A 42 0.75 -5.85 -0.52
CA LEU A 42 -0.41 -6.62 -0.98
C LEU A 42 -0.32 -8.11 -0.67
N GLY A 43 0.90 -8.63 -0.54
CA GLY A 43 1.19 -10.05 -0.28
C GLY A 43 2.59 -10.45 -0.73
N ILE A 44 2.89 -11.73 -0.61
CA ILE A 44 4.14 -12.35 -1.08
C ILE A 44 4.09 -12.59 -2.60
N VAL A 45 5.26 -12.62 -3.24
CA VAL A 45 5.39 -12.94 -4.67
C VAL A 45 5.59 -14.45 -4.84
N PRO A 46 4.68 -15.16 -5.56
CA PRO A 46 4.85 -16.59 -5.83
C PRO A 46 6.17 -16.86 -6.57
N GLY A 47 6.94 -17.85 -6.12
CA GLY A 47 8.19 -18.25 -6.76
C GLY A 47 9.41 -17.37 -6.46
N LYS A 48 9.27 -16.28 -5.68
CA LYS A 48 10.40 -15.45 -5.23
C LYS A 48 10.47 -15.40 -3.70
N LEU A 49 11.51 -16.01 -3.14
CA LEU A 49 11.70 -16.07 -1.69
C LEU A 49 11.90 -14.66 -1.10
N ASP A 50 11.14 -14.32 -0.05
CA ASP A 50 11.24 -13.05 0.68
C ASP A 50 11.00 -11.79 -0.17
N TYR A 51 10.32 -11.93 -1.31
CA TYR A 51 9.80 -10.82 -2.11
C TYR A 51 8.34 -10.55 -1.79
N VAL A 52 7.99 -9.28 -1.73
CA VAL A 52 6.63 -8.80 -1.52
C VAL A 52 6.19 -7.90 -2.67
N LYS A 53 4.90 -7.95 -2.98
CA LYS A 53 4.27 -7.05 -3.94
C LYS A 53 3.74 -5.83 -3.20
N VAL A 54 4.16 -4.64 -3.62
CA VAL A 54 3.85 -3.37 -2.96
C VAL A 54 3.19 -2.36 -3.90
N MET A 55 2.35 -1.50 -3.33
CA MET A 55 1.76 -0.32 -3.99
C MET A 55 2.14 0.95 -3.23
N THR A 56 2.27 2.06 -3.95
CA THR A 56 2.78 3.31 -3.38
C THR A 56 1.68 4.10 -2.68
N ILE A 57 1.97 4.64 -1.49
CA ILE A 57 1.13 5.59 -0.77
C ILE A 57 1.72 6.99 -0.95
N THR A 58 0.91 7.92 -1.44
CA THR A 58 1.30 9.31 -1.67
C THR A 58 0.31 10.28 -1.03
N SER A 59 0.76 11.50 -0.78
CA SER A 59 -0.08 12.59 -0.27
C SER A 59 -0.69 13.46 -1.37
N THR A 60 -0.26 13.27 -2.62
CA THR A 60 -0.72 14.04 -3.78
C THR A 60 -1.49 13.12 -4.73
N ARG A 61 -2.66 13.57 -5.22
CA ARG A 61 -3.40 12.88 -6.30
C ARG A 61 -3.23 13.63 -7.61
N LYS A 62 -3.14 12.90 -8.73
CA LYS A 62 -3.16 13.47 -10.10
C LYS A 62 -4.51 13.22 -10.77
N ASP A 63 -4.87 11.95 -10.92
CA ASP A 63 -6.20 11.51 -11.40
C ASP A 63 -6.95 10.84 -10.24
N GLN A 64 -8.29 10.91 -10.19
CA GLN A 64 -9.08 10.23 -9.16
C GLN A 64 -9.22 8.73 -9.44
N SER A 65 -9.13 8.33 -10.71
CA SER A 65 -9.46 6.98 -11.16
C SER A 65 -8.39 5.92 -10.81
N GLU A 66 -7.18 6.36 -10.48
CA GLU A 66 -6.00 5.52 -10.22
C GLU A 66 -5.54 5.56 -8.77
N TYR A 67 -6.30 6.22 -7.92
CA TYR A 67 -5.96 6.46 -6.54
C TYR A 67 -7.10 6.04 -5.64
N VAL A 68 -6.77 5.40 -4.53
CA VAL A 68 -7.74 5.01 -3.51
C VAL A 68 -7.43 5.79 -2.22
N PRO A 69 -8.36 6.59 -1.70
CA PRO A 69 -8.14 7.32 -0.46
C PRO A 69 -7.99 6.36 0.73
N ILE A 70 -7.06 6.67 1.63
CA ILE A 70 -6.88 6.00 2.91
C ILE A 70 -7.46 6.92 3.99
N SER A 71 -8.39 6.40 4.79
CA SER A 71 -9.00 7.11 5.93
C SER A 71 -7.90 7.73 6.83
N PRO A 72 -8.04 9.00 7.26
CA PRO A 72 -9.25 9.83 7.25
C PRO A 72 -9.52 10.60 5.96
N THR A 73 -8.74 10.41 4.89
CA THR A 73 -8.91 11.12 3.61
C THR A 73 -10.33 10.90 3.06
N PRO A 74 -11.11 11.95 2.73
CA PRO A 74 -12.50 11.80 2.32
C PRO A 74 -12.70 10.88 1.10
N LYS A 75 -13.75 10.05 1.14
CA LYS A 75 -14.13 9.15 0.03
C LYS A 75 -14.69 9.88 -1.20
N LYS A 76 -15.20 11.11 -1.07
CA LYS A 76 -15.98 11.81 -2.11
C LYS A 76 -15.29 11.76 -3.49
N GLY A 77 -15.97 11.16 -4.47
CA GLY A 77 -15.46 10.97 -5.84
C GLY A 77 -14.72 9.65 -6.10
N PHE A 78 -14.44 8.85 -5.08
CA PHE A 78 -13.73 7.58 -5.19
C PHE A 78 -14.66 6.38 -4.99
N ALA A 79 -14.42 5.31 -5.75
CA ALA A 79 -15.22 4.08 -5.69
C ALA A 79 -15.15 3.42 -4.30
N ILE A 80 -13.94 3.34 -3.75
CA ILE A 80 -13.65 2.69 -2.46
C ILE A 80 -12.79 3.61 -1.59
N GLN A 81 -12.70 3.32 -0.29
CA GLN A 81 -11.84 4.03 0.65
C GLN A 81 -11.24 3.01 1.62
N LEU A 82 -9.92 2.97 1.73
CA LEU A 82 -9.23 2.06 2.63
C LEU A 82 -9.27 2.57 4.07
N ARG A 83 -9.28 1.65 5.02
CA ARG A 83 -9.24 1.95 6.45
C ARG A 83 -8.04 1.27 7.09
N LEU A 84 -7.34 2.03 7.93
CA LEU A 84 -6.34 1.44 8.82
C LEU A 84 -7.04 0.74 9.98
N ARG A 85 -6.32 -0.20 10.59
CA ARG A 85 -6.78 -0.98 11.71
C ARG A 85 -6.63 -0.20 12.99
N ASP A 86 -7.71 -0.15 13.76
CA ASP A 86 -7.71 0.45 15.09
C ASP A 86 -7.08 -0.53 16.08
N TYR A 87 -6.35 0.03 17.04
CA TYR A 87 -5.70 -0.75 18.11
C TYR A 87 -6.36 -0.46 19.44
N PRO A 88 -6.70 -1.49 20.24
CA PRO A 88 -7.08 -1.27 21.63
C PRO A 88 -5.82 -0.83 22.40
N GLY A 89 -5.99 0.11 23.31
CA GLY A 89 -4.94 0.51 24.22
C GLY A 89 -5.50 1.13 25.49
N TRP A 90 -4.58 1.56 26.35
CA TRP A 90 -4.91 2.19 27.63
C TRP A 90 -4.52 3.66 27.59
N TYR A 91 -5.45 4.55 27.93
CA TYR A 91 -5.18 5.99 28.10
C TYR A 91 -5.71 6.43 29.46
N HIS A 92 -4.86 6.99 30.31
CA HIS A 92 -5.22 7.44 31.66
C HIS A 92 -6.02 6.42 32.51
N GLY A 93 -5.75 5.13 32.35
CA GLY A 93 -6.42 4.07 33.12
C GLY A 93 -7.73 3.56 32.51
N ASP A 94 -8.15 4.09 31.36
CA ASP A 94 -9.32 3.60 30.62
C ASP A 94 -8.90 2.83 29.37
N ALA A 95 -9.63 1.74 29.08
CA ALA A 95 -9.50 1.00 27.84
C ALA A 95 -10.22 1.75 26.70
N GLY A 96 -9.48 2.09 25.65
CA GLY A 96 -10.00 2.82 24.50
C GLY A 96 -9.54 2.23 23.16
N LEU A 97 -10.28 2.54 22.10
CA LEU A 97 -9.86 2.28 20.71
C LEU A 97 -9.10 3.49 20.18
N PHE A 98 -7.88 3.28 19.73
CA PHE A 98 -7.07 4.30 19.07
C PHE A 98 -7.23 4.18 17.56
N PHE A 99 -7.72 5.26 16.97
CA PHE A 99 -7.86 5.38 15.52
C PHE A 99 -6.50 5.62 14.89
N THR A 100 -5.99 4.60 14.21
CA THR A 100 -4.73 4.68 13.50
C THR A 100 -4.90 5.57 12.27
N THR A 101 -4.14 6.67 12.19
CA THR A 101 -4.26 7.62 11.08
C THR A 101 -2.90 7.97 10.49
N LEU A 102 -2.87 8.19 9.17
CA LEU A 102 -1.72 8.81 8.51
C LEU A 102 -1.77 10.32 8.75
N ARG A 103 -0.60 10.93 9.04
CA ARG A 103 -0.49 12.36 9.38
C ARG A 103 -0.97 13.32 8.29
N LYS A 104 -1.05 12.84 7.04
CA LYS A 104 -1.47 13.62 5.87
C LYS A 104 -2.58 12.88 5.14
N ASN A 105 -3.39 13.62 4.39
CA ASN A 105 -4.26 13.04 3.37
C ASN A 105 -3.41 12.13 2.49
N SER A 106 -3.83 10.88 2.37
CA SER A 106 -3.02 9.79 1.82
C SER A 106 -3.86 8.97 0.86
N TYR A 107 -3.26 8.64 -0.26
CA TYR A 107 -3.86 7.91 -1.36
C TYR A 107 -2.97 6.74 -1.74
N LEU A 108 -3.55 5.56 -1.90
CA LEU A 108 -2.89 4.41 -2.50
C LEU A 108 -2.97 4.51 -4.02
N LYS A 109 -1.84 4.48 -4.69
CA LYS A 109 -1.71 4.49 -6.14
C LYS A 109 -1.84 3.05 -6.67
N ILE A 110 -2.87 2.78 -7.48
CA ILE A 110 -3.28 1.41 -7.91
C ILE A 110 -2.95 1.07 -9.38
N ASP A 111 -2.37 2.01 -10.14
CA ASP A 111 -1.84 1.80 -11.49
C ASP A 111 -0.50 1.06 -11.55
N SER A 112 0.23 1.03 -10.44
CA SER A 112 1.60 0.58 -10.37
C SER A 112 1.82 -0.27 -9.14
N SER A 113 2.43 -1.42 -9.34
CA SER A 113 2.85 -2.31 -8.28
C SER A 113 4.28 -2.77 -8.52
N TYR A 114 5.06 -2.87 -7.46
CA TYR A 114 6.47 -3.23 -7.51
C TYR A 114 6.70 -4.52 -6.72
N GLU A 115 7.67 -5.32 -7.15
CA GLU A 115 8.12 -6.49 -6.41
C GLU A 115 9.45 -6.14 -5.75
N VAL A 116 9.50 -6.19 -4.43
CA VAL A 116 10.69 -5.76 -3.68
C VAL A 116 11.04 -6.77 -2.59
N PRO A 117 12.34 -6.94 -2.27
CA PRO A 117 12.77 -7.72 -1.12
C PRO A 117 12.27 -7.08 0.18
N ILE A 118 11.65 -7.87 1.04
CA ILE A 118 11.13 -7.42 2.34
C ILE A 118 12.20 -6.81 3.24
N GLN A 119 13.46 -7.26 3.10
CA GLN A 119 14.60 -6.79 3.89
C GLN A 119 14.94 -5.31 3.64
N MET A 120 14.51 -4.76 2.50
CA MET A 120 14.65 -3.34 2.18
C MET A 120 13.57 -2.47 2.79
N LEU A 121 12.54 -3.09 3.35
CA LEU A 121 11.42 -2.40 3.96
C LEU A 121 11.64 -2.33 5.46
N VAL A 122 11.17 -1.24 6.05
CA VAL A 122 11.07 -1.04 7.49
C VAL A 122 9.63 -0.67 7.82
N GLU A 123 9.07 -1.28 8.87
CA GLU A 123 7.71 -0.95 9.29
C GLU A 123 7.65 0.51 9.72
N GLU A 124 6.64 1.22 9.23
CA GLU A 124 6.36 2.58 9.68
C GLU A 124 5.31 2.48 10.80
N PRO A 125 5.67 2.79 12.05
CA PRO A 125 4.69 2.86 13.12
C PRO A 125 3.89 4.18 13.05
N ASP A 126 2.73 4.18 13.69
CA ASP A 126 2.01 5.41 14.01
C ASP A 126 2.72 6.25 15.10
N CYS A 127 2.12 7.36 15.53
CA CYS A 127 2.68 8.19 16.59
C CYS A 127 2.74 7.52 17.97
N LEU A 128 2.04 6.39 18.16
CA LEU A 128 1.98 5.62 19.40
C LEU A 128 2.84 4.35 19.34
N GLY A 129 3.56 4.11 18.23
CA GLY A 129 4.37 2.92 18.03
C GLY A 129 3.60 1.71 17.47
N ASN A 130 2.30 1.84 17.16
CA ASN A 130 1.52 0.76 16.60
C ASN A 130 1.80 0.58 15.10
N PRO A 131 1.78 -0.66 14.58
CA PRO A 131 1.99 -0.90 13.17
C PRO A 131 0.83 -0.35 12.34
N LEU A 132 1.15 0.34 11.25
CA LEU A 132 0.15 0.80 10.28
C LEU A 132 -0.31 -0.38 9.43
N MET A 133 -1.53 -0.87 9.65
CA MET A 133 -2.10 -2.03 8.94
C MET A 133 -3.48 -1.71 8.38
N ILE A 134 -3.80 -2.16 7.17
CA ILE A 134 -5.13 -2.07 6.57
C ILE A 134 -6.08 -3.05 7.25
N TRP A 135 -7.32 -2.61 7.46
CA TRP A 135 -8.37 -3.42 8.05
C TRP A 135 -8.60 -4.71 7.23
N PRO A 136 -8.61 -5.89 7.87
CA PRO A 136 -8.70 -7.15 7.13
C PRO A 136 -10.14 -7.48 6.64
N LYS A 137 -11.20 -6.91 7.24
CA LYS A 137 -12.59 -7.33 6.97
C LYS A 137 -13.36 -6.40 6.03
N ASN A 138 -14.15 -6.99 5.14
CA ASN A 138 -15.23 -6.37 4.34
C ASN A 138 -14.88 -5.02 3.68
N ARG A 139 -15.62 -3.96 4.01
CA ARG A 139 -15.56 -2.64 3.38
C ARG A 139 -14.36 -1.83 3.87
N GLY A 140 -13.60 -1.29 2.93
CA GLY A 140 -12.35 -0.55 3.14
C GLY A 140 -11.16 -1.42 3.49
N GLY A 141 -11.30 -2.75 3.34
CA GLY A 141 -10.24 -3.70 3.59
C GLY A 141 -9.51 -4.18 2.35
N LEU A 142 -8.56 -5.10 2.56
CA LEU A 142 -7.75 -5.68 1.50
C LEU A 142 -8.54 -6.48 0.45
N GLY A 143 -9.63 -7.13 0.84
CA GLY A 143 -10.50 -7.86 -0.09
C GLY A 143 -11.11 -6.91 -1.13
N GLU A 144 -11.75 -5.85 -0.67
CA GLU A 144 -12.32 -4.82 -1.56
C GLU A 144 -11.25 -4.13 -2.41
N LEU A 145 -10.04 -3.91 -1.86
CA LEU A 145 -8.92 -3.39 -2.64
C LEU A 145 -8.53 -4.33 -3.79
N ARG A 146 -8.38 -5.63 -3.52
CA ARG A 146 -7.99 -6.62 -4.54
C ARG A 146 -9.03 -6.70 -5.65
N ASP A 147 -10.32 -6.76 -5.29
CA ASP A 147 -11.41 -6.78 -6.25
C ASP A 147 -11.43 -5.51 -7.10
N HIS A 148 -11.20 -4.35 -6.48
CA HIS A 148 -11.16 -3.07 -7.18
C HIS A 148 -9.99 -2.99 -8.17
N VAL A 149 -8.79 -3.39 -7.75
CA VAL A 149 -7.60 -3.43 -8.62
C VAL A 149 -7.85 -4.36 -9.82
N GLN A 150 -8.37 -5.57 -9.58
CA GLN A 150 -8.68 -6.52 -10.67
C GLN A 150 -9.68 -5.95 -11.68
N ARG A 151 -10.75 -5.29 -11.22
CA ARG A 151 -11.71 -4.64 -12.11
C ARG A 151 -11.08 -3.53 -12.94
N ARG A 152 -10.21 -2.69 -12.33
CA ARG A 152 -9.52 -1.61 -13.06
C ARG A 152 -8.53 -2.15 -14.07
N ASP A 153 -7.81 -3.22 -13.75
CA ASP A 153 -6.90 -3.87 -14.71
C ASP A 153 -7.65 -4.46 -15.91
N LEU A 154 -8.84 -5.01 -15.71
CA LEU A 154 -9.70 -5.48 -16.80
C LEU A 154 -10.21 -4.33 -17.69
N ILE A 155 -10.59 -3.21 -17.10
CA ILE A 155 -11.02 -2.01 -17.84
C ILE A 155 -9.86 -1.49 -18.70
N ARG A 156 -8.67 -1.33 -18.12
CA ARG A 156 -7.46 -0.88 -18.84
C ARG A 156 -7.12 -1.79 -20.02
N LYS A 157 -7.27 -3.11 -19.85
CA LYS A 157 -7.03 -4.07 -20.95
C LYS A 157 -8.01 -3.85 -22.10
N LYS A 158 -9.30 -3.61 -21.80
CA LYS A 158 -10.32 -3.35 -22.82
C LYS A 158 -10.12 -2.01 -23.52
N GLU A 159 -9.78 -0.96 -22.78
CA GLU A 159 -9.48 0.37 -23.33
C GLU A 159 -8.31 0.29 -24.33
N LYS A 160 -7.22 -0.38 -23.94
CA LYS A 160 -6.07 -0.62 -24.83
C LYS A 160 -6.41 -1.43 -26.08
N GLN A 161 -7.31 -2.40 -25.99
CA GLN A 161 -7.75 -3.18 -27.15
C GLN A 161 -8.54 -2.32 -28.14
N ARG A 162 -9.43 -1.46 -27.63
CA ARG A 162 -10.21 -0.53 -28.48
C ARG A 162 -9.35 0.54 -29.15
N GLU A 163 -8.37 1.10 -28.43
CA GLU A 163 -7.42 2.05 -29.02
C GLU A 163 -6.60 1.45 -30.17
N VAL A 164 -6.33 0.13 -30.11
CA VAL A 164 -5.65 -0.59 -31.20
C VAL A 164 -6.60 -0.88 -32.36
N GLU A 165 -7.89 -1.09 -32.10
CA GLU A 165 -8.92 -1.38 -33.12
C GLU A 165 -9.41 -0.11 -33.85
N ASP A 166 -9.55 1.01 -33.15
CA ASP A 166 -10.00 2.30 -33.69
C ASP A 166 -8.86 3.11 -34.35
N GLY A 167 -7.61 2.64 -34.23
CA GLY A 167 -6.41 3.27 -34.76
C GLY A 167 -5.89 2.68 -36.09
N VAL A 168 -6.72 1.89 -36.80
CA VAL A 168 -6.44 1.32 -38.13
C VAL A 168 -7.27 2.00 -39.21
#